data_AF-A0AAV5XBN5-F1
#
_entry.id   AF-A0AAV5XBN5-F1
#
_cell.length_a   1.000
_cell.length_b   1.000
_cell.length_c   1.000
_cell.angle_alpha   90.00
_cell.angle_beta   90.00
_cell.angle_gamma   90.00
#
_symmetry.space_group_name_H-M   'P 1'
#
loop_
_entity.id
_entity.type
_entity.pdbx_description
1 polymer ?
#
loop_
_entity_poly.entity_id
_entity_poly.type
_entity_poly.pdbx_seq_one_letter_code
_entity_poly.pdbx_strand_id
1 'polypeptide(L)' 'MKKAEVSLEKALARVEFDDSKITPEKLVAAIDRLVFKAKLLRVEPGA' A
#
# COMPACT_ATOMS: atom_id res chain seq x y z
N MET A 1 -7.96 -12.77 -3.96
CA MET A 1 -8.73 -11.60 -3.50
C MET A 1 -7.71 -10.62 -2.95
N LYS A 2 -7.69 -9.34 -3.38
CA LYS A 2 -6.73 -8.34 -2.86
C LYS A 2 -7.43 -7.55 -1.76
N LYS A 3 -6.79 -7.38 -0.60
CA LYS A 3 -7.36 -6.73 0.59
C LYS A 3 -6.59 -5.44 0.88
N ALA A 4 -7.31 -4.41 1.30
CA ALA A 4 -6.72 -3.17 1.77
C ALA A 4 -7.36 -2.81 3.12
N GLU A 5 -6.53 -2.60 4.13
CA GLU A 5 -6.95 -2.18 5.46
C GLU A 5 -6.31 -0.82 5.74
N VAL A 6 -7.13 0.16 6.12
CA VAL A 6 -6.68 1.53 6.34
C VAL A 6 -7.09 1.95 7.75
N SER A 7 -6.12 2.49 8.50
CA SER A 7 -6.32 3.09 9.81
C SER A 7 -6.05 4.58 9.71
N LEU A 8 -7.12 5.38 9.68
CA LEU A 8 -7.03 6.84 9.59
C LEU A 8 -6.43 7.44 10.87
N GLU A 9 -6.81 6.91 12.04
CA GLU A 9 -6.26 7.35 13.34
C GLU A 9 -4.74 7.22 13.41
N LYS A 10 -4.19 6.16 12.81
CA LYS A 10 -2.75 5.90 12.79
C LYS A 10 -2.05 6.43 11.54
N ALA A 11 -2.81 6.93 10.55
CA ALA A 11 -2.33 7.25 9.21
C ALA A 11 -1.55 6.10 8.56
N LEU A 12 -2.04 4.86 8.71
CA LEU A 12 -1.41 3.65 8.19
C LEU A 12 -2.34 2.89 7.23
N ALA A 13 -1.76 2.25 6.23
CA ALA A 13 -2.46 1.34 5.33
C ALA A 13 -1.67 0.04 5.15
N ARG A 14 -2.37 -1.09 5.19
CA ARG A 14 -1.87 -2.41 4.84
C ARG A 14 -2.56 -2.83 3.55
N VAL A 15 -1.78 -3.18 2.53
CA VAL A 15 -2.31 -3.60 1.24
C VAL A 15 -1.72 -4.96 0.88
N GLU A 16 -2.60 -5.92 0.64
CA GLU A 16 -2.26 -7.20 0.04
C GLU A 16 -2.36 -7.06 -1.48
N PHE A 17 -1.23 -7.16 -2.14
CA PHE A 17 -1.11 -7.04 -3.59
C PHE A 17 -0.37 -8.24 -4.17
N ASP A 18 -0.49 -8.38 -5.48
CA ASP A 18 0.15 -9.42 -6.27
C ASP A 18 1.39 -8.80 -6.91
N ASP A 19 2.57 -9.25 -6.50
CA ASP A 19 3.87 -8.70 -6.89
C ASP A 19 4.19 -8.91 -8.37
N SER A 20 3.56 -9.91 -9.01
CA SER A 20 3.67 -10.12 -10.45
C SER A 20 2.88 -9.09 -11.27
N LYS A 21 1.93 -8.37 -10.65
CA LYS A 21 1.07 -7.38 -11.33
C LYS A 21 1.39 -5.93 -10.98
N ILE A 22 1.83 -5.68 -9.74
CA ILE A 22 2.09 -4.32 -9.27
C ILE A 22 3.22 -4.32 -8.25
N THR A 23 4.09 -3.31 -8.33
CA THR A 23 5.16 -3.11 -7.37
C THR A 23 4.71 -2.21 -6.23
N PRO A 24 5.31 -2.36 -5.02
CA PRO A 24 5.02 -1.49 -3.88
C PRO A 24 5.17 0.00 -4.21
N GLU A 25 6.16 0.35 -5.03
CA GLU A 25 6.43 1.73 -5.44
C GLU A 25 5.32 2.32 -6.29
N LYS A 26 4.75 1.53 -7.22
CA LYS A 26 3.59 1.94 -8.02
C LYS A 26 2.36 2.17 -7.14
N LEU A 27 2.20 1.38 -6.07
CA LEU A 27 1.15 1.56 -5.07
C LEU A 27 1.31 2.88 -4.32
N VAL A 28 2.52 3.19 -3.85
CA VAL A 28 2.81 4.48 -3.19
C VAL A 28 2.54 5.65 -4.13
N ALA A 29 3.04 5.58 -5.37
CA ALA A 29 2.83 6.64 -6.36
C ALA A 29 1.34 6.82 -6.72
N ALA A 30 0.55 5.75 -6.71
CA ALA A 30 -0.89 5.84 -6.93
C ALA A 30 -1.58 6.57 -5.77
N ILE A 31 -1.17 6.31 -4.53
CA ILE A 31 -1.72 7.00 -3.34
C ILE A 31 -1.28 8.47 -3.31
N ASP A 32 -0.03 8.78 -3.68
CA ASP A 32 0.48 10.15 -3.74
C ASP A 32 -0.30 11.04 -4.72
N ARG A 33 -0.79 10.46 -5.82
CA ARG A 33 -1.62 11.18 -6.80
C ARG A 33 -3.00 11.53 -6.27
N LEU A 34 -3.45 10.88 -5.21
CA LEU A 34 -4.77 11.11 -4.59
C LEU A 34 -4.72 12.20 -3.51
N VAL A 35 -3.73 13.10 -3.56
CA VAL A 35 -3.52 14.20 -2.60
C VAL A 35 -3.12 13.72 -1.20
N PHE A 36 -2.90 12.41 -1.03
CA PHE A 36 -2.30 11.83 0.17
C PHE A 36 -0.78 11.83 0.03
N LYS A 37 -0.06 11.76 1.15
CA LYS A 37 1.39 11.47 1.14
C LYS A 37 1.59 10.07 1.69
N ALA A 38 1.94 9.14 0.82
CA ALA A 38 2.25 7.77 1.19
C ALA A 38 3.76 7.56 1.23
N LYS A 39 4.22 6.77 2.20
CA LYS A 39 5.59 6.28 2.26
C LYS A 39 5.54 4.78 2.50
N LEU A 40 6.29 4.02 1.72
CA LEU A 40 6.45 2.59 1.96
C LEU A 40 7.17 2.40 3.30
N LEU A 41 6.50 1.75 4.26
CA LEU A 41 7.08 1.47 5.58
C LEU A 41 7.76 0.11 5.61
N ARG A 42 7.05 -0.93 5.14
CA ARG A 42 7.53 -2.31 5.12
C ARG A 42 6.77 -3.10 4.07
N VAL A 43 7.47 -4.05 3.45
CA VAL A 43 6.88 -5.11 2.63
C VAL A 43 7.07 -6.41 3.40
N GLU A 44 5.99 -7.14 3.62
CA GLU A 44 6.03 -8.47 4.24
C GLU A 44 5.76 -9.51 3.13
N PRO A 45 6.63 -10.51 2.93
CA PRO A 45 6.31 -11.63 2.05
C PRO A 45 5.09 -12.36 2.62
N GLY A 46 4.09 -12.62 1.76
CA GLY A 46 2.93 -13.42 2.15
C GLY A 46 3.39 -14.79 2.62
N ALA A 47 3.02 -15.15 3.85
CA ALA A 47 3.33 -16.45 4.45
C ALA A 47 2.63 -17.59 3.69
#